data_AF-A0A846EZJ8-F1
#
_entry.id   AF-A0A846EZJ8-F1
#
_cell.length_a   1.000
_cell.length_b   1.000
_cell.length_c   1.000
_cell.angle_alpha   90.00
_cell.angle_beta   90.00
_cell.angle_gamma   90.00
#
_symmetry.space_group_name_H-M   'P 1'
#
loop_
_entity.id
_entity.type
_entity.pdbx_description
1 polymer ?
#
loop_
_entity_poly.entity_id
_entity_poly.type
_entity_poly.pdbx_seq_one_letter_code
_entity_poly.pdbx_strand_id
1 'polypeptide(L)'
;MTSINQAVYVPNSSTYKFLGDVSANLPVVDAPSDANWRRWSMLHDGSDYRMYCFKGSTHDTLYQFGWDGSSYKYGHNSYRVLTISGIPDDADTNSFSMLYGEEYYRVYFRQLGNPNKLYQFLWDQEAESYVPGPALPISGFPDDTDWSRWSMLNDGNDYRIYAFKLGSNNEFYQGAWNGSEYKYGYKSANCQVLTLENIPPSCNLASMAMLHDGSEYRFYMQTL
;
A
#
# COMPACT_ATOMS: atom_id res chain seq x y z
N MET A 1 17.43 2.31 0.86
CA MET A 1 16.77 1.00 1.03
C MET A 1 17.22 0.12 -0.13
N THR A 2 17.53 -1.14 0.16
CA THR A 2 18.11 -2.09 -0.82
C THR A 2 17.24 -3.33 -1.01
N SER A 3 16.26 -3.58 -0.15
CA SER A 3 15.29 -4.66 -0.29
C SER A 3 14.05 -4.42 0.57
N ILE A 4 12.99 -5.15 0.25
CA ILE A 4 11.78 -5.27 1.08
C ILE A 4 11.63 -6.69 1.61
N ASN A 5 11.07 -6.80 2.79
CA ASN A 5 10.72 -8.03 3.47
C ASN A 5 9.22 -8.31 3.28
N GLN A 6 8.82 -9.58 3.25
CA GLN A 6 7.40 -9.95 3.13
C GLN A 6 6.93 -10.98 4.16
N ALA A 7 5.69 -10.83 4.59
CA ALA A 7 4.90 -11.81 5.31
C ALA A 7 3.67 -12.19 4.50
N VAL A 8 3.15 -13.40 4.69
CA VAL A 8 2.00 -13.93 3.96
C VAL A 8 0.88 -14.27 4.94
N TYR A 9 -0.36 -14.01 4.54
CA TYR A 9 -1.53 -14.35 5.33
C TYR A 9 -1.65 -15.86 5.52
N VAL A 10 -1.95 -16.28 6.74
CA VAL A 10 -2.21 -17.67 7.07
C VAL A 10 -3.70 -17.96 6.82
N PRO A 11 -4.06 -18.90 5.92
CA PRO A 11 -5.46 -19.18 5.61
C PRO A 11 -6.30 -19.53 6.85
N ASN A 12 -7.55 -19.07 6.88
CA ASN A 12 -8.51 -19.28 7.98
C ASN A 12 -8.03 -18.76 9.35
N SER A 13 -7.21 -17.71 9.37
CA SER A 13 -6.70 -17.09 10.60
C SER A 13 -6.93 -15.58 10.62
N SER A 14 -6.25 -14.87 11.53
CA SER A 14 -6.08 -13.42 11.50
C SER A 14 -4.61 -13.02 11.48
N THR A 15 -3.74 -13.87 10.93
CA THR A 15 -2.29 -13.74 11.07
C THR A 15 -1.62 -13.61 9.72
N TYR A 16 -0.65 -12.72 9.63
CA TYR A 16 0.38 -12.67 8.60
C TYR A 16 1.68 -13.15 9.21
N LYS A 17 2.30 -14.15 8.60
CA LYS A 17 3.54 -14.76 9.11
C LYS A 17 4.70 -14.46 8.19
N PHE A 18 5.82 -14.03 8.76
CA PHE A 18 7.05 -13.81 8.00
C PHE A 18 7.48 -15.09 7.26
N LEU A 19 7.87 -14.94 5.99
CA LEU A 19 8.46 -16.05 5.25
C LEU A 19 9.87 -16.28 5.80
N GLY A 20 10.19 -17.48 6.26
CA GLY A 20 11.50 -17.79 6.86
C GLY A 20 12.59 -18.18 5.85
N ASP A 21 12.32 -18.04 4.56
CA ASP A 21 13.16 -18.54 3.47
C ASP A 21 13.64 -17.41 2.53
N VAL A 22 14.36 -17.80 1.46
CA VAL A 22 14.97 -16.86 0.51
C VAL A 22 13.97 -15.97 -0.23
N SER A 23 12.70 -16.36 -0.32
CA SER A 23 11.65 -15.54 -0.94
C SER A 23 11.21 -14.38 -0.06
N ALA A 24 11.59 -14.36 1.22
CA ALA A 24 11.17 -13.36 2.17
C ALA A 24 11.78 -11.98 1.93
N ASN A 25 12.99 -11.92 1.36
CA ASN A 25 13.71 -10.68 1.10
C ASN A 25 13.81 -10.44 -0.40
N LEU A 26 13.23 -9.33 -0.86
CA LEU A 26 13.13 -8.97 -2.28
C LEU A 26 14.00 -7.75 -2.56
N PRO A 27 15.11 -7.90 -3.31
CA PRO A 27 15.99 -6.78 -3.63
C PRO A 27 15.30 -5.67 -4.41
N VAL A 28 15.76 -4.44 -4.21
CA VAL A 28 15.39 -3.25 -4.99
C VAL A 28 16.67 -2.69 -5.61
N VAL A 29 16.70 -2.57 -6.94
CA VAL A 29 17.92 -2.25 -7.69
C VAL A 29 17.70 -1.09 -8.67
N ASP A 30 18.81 -0.46 -9.05
CA ASP A 30 18.88 0.64 -10.02
C ASP A 30 17.99 1.85 -9.67
N ALA A 31 17.68 2.02 -8.39
CA ALA A 31 16.87 3.12 -7.93
C ALA A 31 17.57 4.47 -8.12
N PRO A 32 16.85 5.52 -8.55
CA PRO A 32 17.36 6.88 -8.53
C PRO A 32 17.86 7.28 -7.14
N SER A 33 18.91 8.10 -7.07
CA SER A 33 19.53 8.52 -5.81
C SER A 33 18.60 9.36 -4.92
N ASP A 34 17.59 10.00 -5.51
CA ASP A 34 16.57 10.77 -4.82
C ASP A 34 15.28 9.99 -4.54
N ALA A 35 15.26 8.65 -4.73
CA ALA A 35 14.10 7.83 -4.38
C ALA A 35 13.73 7.98 -2.88
N ASN A 36 12.53 8.48 -2.60
CA ASN A 36 12.07 8.71 -1.24
C ASN A 36 11.37 7.47 -0.67
N TRP A 37 12.18 6.60 -0.09
CA TRP A 37 11.71 5.35 0.48
C TRP A 37 10.83 5.51 1.72
N ARG A 38 10.74 6.67 2.35
CA ARG A 38 9.75 6.86 3.43
C ARG A 38 8.31 6.86 2.93
N ARG A 39 8.14 7.12 1.63
CA ARG A 39 6.83 7.24 0.97
C ARG A 39 6.80 6.25 -0.18
N TRP A 40 6.28 5.06 0.09
CA TRP A 40 6.28 3.95 -0.87
C TRP A 40 4.98 3.13 -0.78
N SER A 41 4.69 2.38 -1.85
CA SER A 41 3.55 1.46 -1.92
C SER A 41 3.86 0.32 -2.88
N MET A 42 3.07 -0.74 -2.80
CA MET A 42 3.08 -1.88 -3.72
C MET A 42 1.77 -1.92 -4.49
N LEU A 43 1.76 -2.57 -5.66
CA LEU A 43 0.58 -2.86 -6.47
C LEU A 43 0.82 -4.15 -7.27
N HIS A 44 -0.22 -4.96 -7.46
CA HIS A 44 -0.24 -6.00 -8.48
C HIS A 44 -1.40 -5.71 -9.42
N ASP A 45 -1.16 -5.71 -10.73
CA ASP A 45 -2.17 -5.37 -11.75
C ASP A 45 -2.79 -6.61 -12.43
N GLY A 46 -2.55 -7.80 -11.86
CA GLY A 46 -2.96 -9.07 -12.45
C GLY A 46 -1.89 -9.69 -13.36
N SER A 47 -0.83 -8.96 -13.69
CA SER A 47 0.32 -9.47 -14.44
C SER A 47 1.64 -9.20 -13.72
N ASP A 48 1.89 -7.95 -13.33
CA ASP A 48 3.18 -7.51 -12.82
C ASP A 48 3.07 -7.07 -11.35
N TYR A 49 4.09 -7.42 -10.57
CA TYR A 49 4.32 -6.80 -9.26
C TYR A 49 5.06 -5.49 -9.44
N ARG A 50 4.52 -4.44 -8.83
CA ARG A 50 5.02 -3.08 -8.98
C ARG A 50 5.25 -2.46 -7.61
N MET A 51 6.38 -1.76 -7.49
CA MET A 51 6.74 -0.96 -6.33
C MET A 51 6.83 0.50 -6.76
N TYR A 52 6.44 1.40 -5.86
CA TYR A 52 6.41 2.83 -6.10
C TYR A 52 7.05 3.57 -4.95
N CYS A 53 7.69 4.69 -5.23
CA CYS A 53 8.06 5.66 -4.20
C CYS A 53 8.05 7.08 -4.76
N PHE A 54 7.97 8.09 -3.90
CA PHE A 54 8.05 9.48 -4.37
C PHE A 54 9.46 9.85 -4.84
N LYS A 55 9.53 10.75 -5.81
CA LYS A 55 10.78 11.40 -6.23
C LYS A 55 11.17 12.50 -5.26
N GLY A 56 12.24 12.30 -4.48
CA GLY A 56 12.81 13.30 -3.58
C GLY A 56 11.76 13.91 -2.64
N SER A 57 11.65 15.24 -2.67
CA SER A 57 10.69 16.03 -1.90
C SER A 57 9.44 16.42 -2.70
N THR A 58 9.21 15.88 -3.90
CA THR A 58 8.01 16.21 -4.67
C THR A 58 6.75 15.65 -4.00
N HIS A 59 5.60 16.22 -4.34
CA HIS A 59 4.30 15.78 -3.80
C HIS A 59 3.41 15.14 -4.86
N ASP A 60 3.88 15.07 -6.10
CA ASP A 60 3.10 14.67 -7.27
C ASP A 60 3.81 13.65 -8.17
N THR A 61 5.08 13.33 -7.92
CA THR A 61 5.89 12.53 -8.84
C THR A 61 6.33 11.23 -8.18
N LEU A 62 5.99 10.10 -8.81
CA LEU A 62 6.35 8.75 -8.37
C LEU A 62 7.38 8.13 -9.31
N TYR A 63 8.33 7.39 -8.74
CA TYR A 63 9.12 6.39 -9.44
C TYR A 63 8.44 5.03 -9.40
N GLN A 64 8.53 4.29 -10.49
CA GLN A 64 7.99 2.93 -10.59
C GLN A 64 9.11 1.90 -10.79
N PHE A 65 8.92 0.74 -10.16
CA PHE A 65 9.80 -0.40 -10.21
C PHE A 65 8.95 -1.64 -10.54
N GLY A 66 9.36 -2.42 -11.55
CA GLY A 66 8.71 -3.69 -11.87
C GLY A 66 9.54 -4.86 -11.36
N TRP A 67 8.88 -5.95 -10.97
CA TRP A 67 9.54 -7.20 -10.62
C TRP A 67 10.07 -7.91 -11.87
N ASP A 68 11.36 -8.22 -11.91
CA ASP A 68 12.02 -8.88 -13.05
C ASP A 68 12.19 -10.41 -12.89
N GLY A 69 11.58 -10.99 -11.86
CA GLY A 69 11.78 -12.37 -11.46
C GLY A 69 12.80 -12.55 -10.33
N SER A 70 13.61 -11.53 -10.05
CA SER A 70 14.67 -11.58 -9.02
C SER A 70 14.75 -10.32 -8.14
N SER A 71 14.34 -9.17 -8.66
CA SER A 71 14.39 -7.87 -7.97
C SER A 71 13.29 -6.92 -8.47
N TYR A 72 12.93 -5.94 -7.64
CA TYR A 72 12.21 -4.77 -8.10
C TYR A 72 13.19 -3.79 -8.75
N LYS A 73 13.08 -3.66 -10.07
CA LYS A 73 14.02 -2.89 -10.89
C LYS A 73 13.37 -1.64 -11.45
N TYR A 74 14.07 -0.51 -11.31
CA TYR A 74 13.58 0.79 -11.76
C TYR A 74 13.25 0.81 -13.26
N GLY A 75 11.98 1.06 -13.58
CA GLY A 75 11.48 1.13 -14.95
C GLY A 75 11.41 -0.21 -15.71
N HIS A 76 11.57 -1.36 -15.03
CA HIS A 76 11.36 -2.65 -15.68
C HIS A 76 9.86 -2.84 -15.99
N ASN A 77 9.52 -3.08 -17.26
CA ASN A 77 8.13 -3.25 -17.74
C ASN A 77 7.14 -2.19 -17.20
N SER A 78 7.61 -0.96 -17.01
CA SER A 78 6.86 0.10 -16.32
C SER A 78 7.22 1.49 -16.83
N TYR A 79 6.35 2.47 -16.58
CA TYR A 79 6.70 3.88 -16.74
C TYR A 79 7.67 4.26 -15.63
N ARG A 80 8.88 4.69 -15.98
CA ARG A 80 9.90 5.07 -14.97
C ARG A 80 9.39 6.13 -13.99
N VAL A 81 8.65 7.11 -14.50
CA VAL A 81 8.15 8.26 -13.76
C VAL A 81 6.66 8.41 -14.05
N LEU A 82 5.87 8.62 -13.01
CA LEU A 82 4.44 8.88 -13.07
C LEU A 82 4.15 10.20 -12.36
N THR A 83 3.16 10.94 -12.84
CA THR A 83 2.70 12.17 -12.19
C THR A 83 1.28 12.03 -11.67
N ILE A 84 0.93 12.88 -10.69
CA ILE A 84 -0.39 12.97 -10.09
C ILE A 84 -0.80 14.44 -10.13
N SER A 85 -1.89 14.74 -10.81
CA SER A 85 -2.37 16.10 -11.00
C SER A 85 -3.54 16.41 -10.08
N GLY A 86 -3.77 17.70 -9.82
CA GLY A 86 -4.94 18.18 -9.07
C GLY A 86 -5.00 17.70 -7.63
N ILE A 87 -3.86 17.45 -6.99
CA ILE A 87 -3.80 17.08 -5.57
C ILE A 87 -4.33 18.26 -4.73
N PRO A 88 -5.35 18.06 -3.89
CA PRO A 88 -5.81 19.09 -2.96
C PRO A 88 -4.70 19.51 -1.98
N ASP A 89 -4.66 20.79 -1.60
CA ASP A 89 -3.65 21.34 -0.66
C ASP A 89 -3.65 20.63 0.71
N ASP A 90 -4.77 20.03 1.08
CA ASP A 90 -4.95 19.30 2.35
C ASP A 90 -4.77 17.78 2.22
N ALA A 91 -4.29 17.27 1.08
CA ALA A 91 -3.95 15.86 0.94
C ALA A 91 -2.61 15.53 1.63
N ASP A 92 -2.58 14.47 2.42
CA ASP A 92 -1.39 13.98 3.10
C ASP A 92 -0.52 13.16 2.14
N THR A 93 0.37 13.84 1.41
CA THR A 93 1.32 13.19 0.49
C THR A 93 2.54 12.58 1.19
N ASN A 94 2.55 12.50 2.52
CA ASN A 94 3.60 11.78 3.26
C ASN A 94 3.38 10.27 3.29
N SER A 95 2.19 9.79 2.93
CA SER A 95 1.87 8.37 2.82
C SER A 95 0.82 8.18 1.75
N PHE A 96 0.85 7.04 1.05
CA PHE A 96 -0.09 6.75 -0.02
C PHE A 96 -0.27 5.25 -0.16
N SER A 97 -1.35 4.86 -0.83
CA SER A 97 -1.56 3.48 -1.25
C SER A 97 -1.92 3.46 -2.72
N MET A 98 -1.53 2.39 -3.40
CA MET A 98 -1.90 2.12 -4.79
C MET A 98 -2.54 0.76 -4.92
N LEU A 99 -3.52 0.63 -5.81
CA LEU A 99 -4.12 -0.66 -6.15
C LEU A 99 -4.63 -0.64 -7.59
N TYR A 100 -4.86 -1.83 -8.13
CA TYR A 100 -5.49 -2.05 -9.42
C TYR A 100 -6.79 -2.83 -9.22
N GLY A 101 -7.83 -2.46 -9.96
CA GLY A 101 -9.14 -3.11 -9.88
C GLY A 101 -10.12 -2.52 -10.88
N GLU A 102 -11.07 -3.30 -11.36
CA GLU A 102 -12.04 -2.83 -12.38
C GLU A 102 -11.35 -2.14 -13.58
N GLU A 103 -10.18 -2.63 -14.00
CA GLU A 103 -9.38 -2.06 -15.09
C GLU A 103 -8.73 -0.68 -14.82
N TYR A 104 -8.83 -0.14 -13.61
CA TYR A 104 -8.20 1.13 -13.24
C TYR A 104 -7.05 0.97 -12.25
N TYR A 105 -5.96 1.68 -12.51
CA TYR A 105 -4.92 1.97 -11.52
C TYR A 105 -5.36 3.16 -10.68
N ARG A 106 -5.21 3.04 -9.36
CA ARG A 106 -5.62 4.08 -8.41
C ARG A 106 -4.50 4.44 -7.46
N VAL A 107 -4.40 5.73 -7.14
CA VAL A 107 -3.59 6.29 -6.03
C VAL A 107 -4.55 6.85 -4.98
N TYR A 108 -4.21 6.67 -3.71
CA TYR A 108 -4.98 7.20 -2.60
C TYR A 108 -4.11 8.01 -1.66
N PHE A 109 -4.62 9.17 -1.25
CA PHE A 109 -4.08 9.97 -0.15
C PHE A 109 -5.15 10.14 0.93
N ARG A 110 -4.75 10.19 2.19
CA ARG A 110 -5.63 10.65 3.28
C ARG A 110 -5.70 12.18 3.27
N GLN A 111 -6.71 12.75 3.93
CA GLN A 111 -6.73 14.18 4.24
C GLN A 111 -5.89 14.46 5.50
N LEU A 112 -5.09 15.54 5.48
CA LEU A 112 -4.32 16.00 6.64
C LEU A 112 -5.24 16.31 7.82
N GLY A 113 -4.93 15.75 8.98
CA GLY A 113 -5.71 15.96 10.22
C GLY A 113 -7.11 15.33 10.23
N ASN A 114 -7.54 14.70 9.14
CA ASN A 114 -8.83 14.02 9.06
C ASN A 114 -8.67 12.60 8.48
N PRO A 115 -8.58 11.57 9.34
CA PRO A 115 -8.43 10.20 8.87
C PRO A 115 -9.68 9.63 8.20
N ASN A 116 -10.82 10.32 8.26
CA ASN A 116 -12.10 9.80 7.77
C ASN A 116 -12.35 10.12 6.29
N LYS A 117 -11.34 10.60 5.56
CA LYS A 117 -11.45 10.98 4.14
C LYS A 117 -10.22 10.53 3.36
N LEU A 118 -10.46 9.82 2.26
CA LEU A 118 -9.47 9.46 1.25
C LEU A 118 -9.75 10.22 -0.05
N TYR A 119 -8.73 10.83 -0.63
CA TYR A 119 -8.74 11.29 -2.01
C TYR A 119 -8.31 10.15 -2.92
N GLN A 120 -9.12 9.81 -3.92
CA GLN A 120 -8.76 8.87 -4.97
C GLN A 120 -8.28 9.62 -6.20
N PHE A 121 -7.30 9.05 -6.89
CA PHE A 121 -6.85 9.47 -8.22
C PHE A 121 -6.82 8.26 -9.14
N LEU A 122 -7.20 8.45 -10.39
CA LEU A 122 -7.31 7.39 -11.41
C LEU A 122 -6.27 7.63 -12.49
N TRP A 123 -5.60 6.57 -12.97
CA TRP A 123 -4.71 6.70 -14.13
C TRP A 123 -5.52 7.09 -15.37
N ASP A 124 -5.13 8.18 -16.00
CA ASP A 124 -5.67 8.65 -17.28
C ASP A 124 -4.60 8.48 -18.36
N GLN A 125 -4.92 7.70 -19.38
CA GLN A 125 -3.98 7.36 -20.45
C GLN A 125 -3.73 8.52 -21.42
N GLU A 126 -4.69 9.43 -21.60
CA GLU A 126 -4.54 10.59 -22.49
C GLU A 126 -3.70 11.69 -21.81
N ALA A 127 -3.91 11.90 -20.52
CA ALA A 127 -3.13 12.83 -19.71
C ALA A 127 -1.75 12.29 -19.29
N GLU A 128 -1.52 10.98 -19.46
CA GLU A 128 -0.35 10.24 -18.96
C GLU A 128 -0.07 10.53 -17.47
N SER A 129 -1.13 10.66 -16.68
CA SER A 129 -1.08 11.10 -15.29
C SER A 129 -2.22 10.49 -14.48
N TYR A 130 -2.01 10.34 -13.19
CA TYR A 130 -3.14 10.18 -12.27
C TYR A 130 -3.90 11.49 -12.17
N VAL A 131 -5.22 11.45 -12.32
CA VAL A 131 -6.12 12.61 -12.27
C VAL A 131 -7.11 12.47 -11.11
N PRO A 132 -7.65 13.58 -10.57
CA PRO A 132 -8.57 13.53 -9.44
C PRO A 132 -9.80 12.67 -9.70
N GLY A 133 -10.09 11.79 -8.75
CA GLY A 133 -11.33 11.02 -8.65
C GLY A 133 -12.17 11.48 -7.45
N PRO A 134 -13.09 10.62 -6.96
CA PRO A 134 -13.93 10.95 -5.81
C PRO A 134 -13.13 11.02 -4.50
N ALA A 135 -13.69 11.76 -3.53
CA ALA A 135 -13.31 11.63 -2.13
C ALA A 135 -14.17 10.55 -1.46
N LEU A 136 -13.55 9.61 -0.77
CA LEU A 136 -14.16 8.43 -0.19
C LEU A 136 -14.15 8.52 1.34
N PRO A 137 -15.30 8.32 2.01
CA PRO A 137 -15.35 8.31 3.47
C PRO A 137 -14.70 7.04 4.05
N ILE A 138 -14.13 7.18 5.26
CA ILE A 138 -13.75 6.08 6.14
C ILE A 138 -14.49 6.23 7.47
N SER A 139 -14.98 5.13 8.03
CA SER A 139 -15.69 5.17 9.32
C SER A 139 -15.56 3.89 10.15
N GLY A 140 -15.87 4.03 11.44
CA GLY A 140 -16.01 2.93 12.40
C GLY A 140 -14.70 2.33 12.90
N PHE A 141 -13.55 2.80 12.41
CA PHE A 141 -12.24 2.37 12.90
C PHE A 141 -12.04 2.82 14.37
N PRO A 142 -11.38 2.00 15.21
CA PRO A 142 -11.10 2.36 16.60
C PRO A 142 -10.29 3.67 16.74
N ASP A 143 -10.50 4.40 17.85
CA ASP A 143 -9.79 5.66 18.14
C ASP A 143 -8.26 5.50 18.23
N ASP A 144 -7.80 4.28 18.54
CA ASP A 144 -6.38 3.94 18.58
C ASP A 144 -5.83 3.47 17.22
N THR A 145 -6.50 3.79 16.11
CA THR A 145 -5.97 3.50 14.77
C THR A 145 -4.81 4.42 14.43
N ASP A 146 -3.68 3.83 14.08
CA ASP A 146 -2.48 4.51 13.63
C ASP A 146 -2.54 4.77 12.13
N TRP A 147 -3.18 5.89 11.79
CA TRP A 147 -3.30 6.30 10.40
C TRP A 147 -1.98 6.69 9.75
N SER A 148 -0.88 6.85 10.47
CA SER A 148 0.43 7.06 9.85
C SER A 148 0.97 5.79 9.16
N ARG A 149 0.49 4.62 9.58
CA ARG A 149 0.87 3.30 9.04
C ARG A 149 -0.35 2.59 8.49
N TRP A 150 -0.72 2.96 7.26
CA TRP A 150 -1.91 2.48 6.56
C TRP A 150 -1.58 1.99 5.16
N SER A 151 -2.46 1.19 4.58
CA SER A 151 -2.36 0.71 3.20
C SER A 151 -3.71 0.15 2.75
N MET A 152 -3.86 -0.03 1.46
CA MET A 152 -5.03 -0.65 0.83
C MET A 152 -4.59 -1.78 -0.10
N LEU A 153 -5.50 -2.69 -0.41
CA LEU A 153 -5.39 -3.60 -1.55
C LEU A 153 -6.77 -3.84 -2.15
N ASN A 154 -6.80 -4.39 -3.36
CA ASN A 154 -7.98 -5.00 -3.94
C ASN A 154 -7.75 -6.51 -4.01
N ASP A 155 -8.63 -7.30 -3.40
CA ASP A 155 -8.50 -8.77 -3.39
C ASP A 155 -9.22 -9.46 -4.57
N GLY A 156 -9.80 -8.67 -5.48
CA GLY A 156 -10.61 -9.13 -6.61
C GLY A 156 -12.11 -9.14 -6.32
N ASN A 157 -12.50 -9.18 -5.04
CA ASN A 157 -13.90 -9.07 -4.61
C ASN A 157 -14.18 -7.76 -3.87
N ASP A 158 -13.20 -7.28 -3.11
CA ASP A 158 -13.32 -6.18 -2.18
C ASP A 158 -12.09 -5.27 -2.20
N TYR A 159 -12.36 -3.96 -2.18
CA TYR A 159 -11.35 -2.96 -1.85
C TYR A 159 -11.22 -2.88 -0.34
N ARG A 160 -10.03 -3.18 0.17
CA ARG A 160 -9.74 -3.25 1.61
C ARG A 160 -8.82 -2.13 2.04
N ILE A 161 -9.00 -1.67 3.26
CA ILE A 161 -8.15 -0.69 3.93
C ILE A 161 -7.64 -1.28 5.24
N TYR A 162 -6.38 -0.99 5.55
CA TYR A 162 -5.67 -1.47 6.72
C TYR A 162 -4.94 -0.33 7.37
N ALA A 163 -4.85 -0.35 8.70
CA ALA A 163 -4.01 0.56 9.46
C ALA A 163 -3.57 -0.08 10.77
N PHE A 164 -2.34 0.18 11.21
CA PHE A 164 -1.86 -0.35 12.49
C PHE A 164 -2.69 0.13 13.68
N LYS A 165 -2.57 -0.58 14.80
CA LYS A 165 -3.00 -0.11 16.11
C LYS A 165 -1.89 0.74 16.73
N LEU A 166 -2.24 1.90 17.28
CA LEU A 166 -1.32 2.78 18.00
C LEU A 166 -0.73 2.06 19.22
N GLY A 167 0.57 2.22 19.42
CA GLY A 167 1.30 1.50 20.47
C GLY A 167 1.55 0.02 20.18
N SER A 168 1.14 -0.48 19.01
CA SER A 168 1.41 -1.85 18.57
C SER A 168 2.26 -1.87 17.30
N ASN A 169 3.14 -2.88 17.24
CA ASN A 169 3.96 -3.20 16.07
C ASN A 169 3.57 -4.55 15.46
N ASN A 170 2.58 -5.24 16.02
CA ASN A 170 2.11 -6.52 15.53
C ASN A 170 0.61 -6.55 15.28
N GLU A 171 -0.19 -5.59 15.74
CA GLU A 171 -1.63 -5.57 15.51
C GLU A 171 -2.03 -4.44 14.55
N PHE A 172 -2.96 -4.76 13.67
CA PHE A 172 -3.51 -3.81 12.71
C PHE A 172 -4.97 -4.13 12.40
N TYR A 173 -5.74 -3.09 12.08
CA TYR A 173 -7.16 -3.17 11.79
C TYR A 173 -7.39 -3.32 10.29
N GLN A 174 -8.51 -3.93 9.92
CA GLN A 174 -8.99 -3.93 8.55
C GLN A 174 -10.46 -3.51 8.41
N GLY A 175 -10.78 -2.99 7.23
CA GLY A 175 -12.13 -2.69 6.78
C GLY A 175 -12.20 -2.84 5.26
N ALA A 176 -13.41 -2.71 4.72
CA ALA A 176 -13.64 -2.83 3.27
C ALA A 176 -14.69 -1.82 2.79
N TRP A 177 -14.67 -1.55 1.49
CA TRP A 177 -15.66 -0.72 0.82
C TRP A 177 -17.04 -1.39 0.86
N ASN A 178 -18.07 -0.68 1.33
CA ASN A 178 -19.43 -1.21 1.42
C ASN A 178 -20.39 -0.67 0.32
N GLY A 179 -19.87 0.10 -0.63
CA GLY A 179 -20.66 0.81 -1.65
C GLY A 179 -20.77 2.31 -1.41
N SER A 180 -20.51 2.79 -0.19
CA SER A 180 -20.55 4.22 0.16
C SER A 180 -19.38 4.72 1.01
N GLU A 181 -18.75 3.84 1.79
CA GLU A 181 -17.62 4.15 2.65
C GLU A 181 -16.71 2.93 2.86
N TYR A 182 -15.45 3.18 3.23
CA TYR A 182 -14.60 2.15 3.82
C TYR A 182 -14.98 1.97 5.29
N LYS A 183 -15.59 0.85 5.62
CA LYS A 183 -16.12 0.58 6.96
C LYS A 183 -15.28 -0.45 7.68
N TYR A 184 -14.85 -0.12 8.89
CA TYR A 184 -14.15 -1.04 9.79
C TYR A 184 -14.93 -2.36 9.94
N GLY A 185 -14.20 -3.47 9.85
CA GLY A 185 -14.74 -4.81 10.00
C GLY A 185 -15.73 -5.27 8.92
N TYR A 186 -16.09 -4.43 7.95
CA TYR A 186 -16.97 -4.83 6.86
C TYR A 186 -16.35 -5.99 6.07
N LYS A 187 -17.15 -7.04 5.82
CA LYS A 187 -16.71 -8.31 5.23
C LYS A 187 -15.47 -8.93 5.89
N SER A 188 -15.27 -8.64 7.17
CA SER A 188 -14.12 -9.08 7.96
C SER A 188 -14.54 -9.54 9.36
N ALA A 189 -15.79 -10.01 9.52
CA ALA A 189 -16.45 -10.19 10.82
C ALA A 189 -15.63 -10.99 11.85
N ASN A 190 -14.82 -11.96 11.40
CA ASN A 190 -13.97 -12.81 12.25
C ASN A 190 -12.46 -12.48 12.17
N CYS A 191 -12.10 -11.36 11.55
CA CYS A 191 -10.71 -11.02 11.21
C CYS A 191 -10.46 -9.50 11.23
N GLN A 192 -11.24 -8.74 12.01
CA GLN A 192 -11.19 -7.27 12.02
C GLN A 192 -9.86 -6.72 12.56
N VAL A 193 -9.25 -7.48 13.47
CA VAL A 193 -7.90 -7.27 13.99
C VAL A 193 -7.02 -8.38 13.43
N LEU A 194 -5.96 -7.97 12.75
CA LEU A 194 -4.93 -8.82 12.18
C LEU A 194 -3.66 -8.72 13.00
N THR A 195 -2.84 -9.77 12.94
CA THR A 195 -1.57 -9.87 13.66
C THR A 195 -0.41 -10.17 12.71
N LEU A 196 0.77 -9.64 13.03
CA LEU A 196 2.04 -10.01 12.43
C LEU A 196 2.80 -10.95 13.37
N GLU A 197 3.24 -12.08 12.85
CA GLU A 197 3.98 -13.08 13.60
C GLU A 197 5.36 -13.37 12.99
N ASN A 198 6.32 -13.64 13.87
CA ASN A 198 7.70 -14.00 13.52
C ASN A 198 8.42 -12.94 12.68
N ILE A 199 8.04 -11.67 12.83
CA ILE A 199 8.71 -10.56 12.16
C ILE A 199 10.13 -10.41 12.73
N PRO A 200 11.18 -10.54 11.90
CA PRO A 200 12.55 -10.41 12.37
C PRO A 200 12.88 -8.94 12.72
N PRO A 201 13.88 -8.70 13.59
CA PRO A 201 14.32 -7.34 13.92
C PRO A 201 14.85 -6.52 12.73
N SER A 202 15.11 -7.15 11.58
CA SER A 202 15.53 -6.47 10.34
C SER A 202 14.39 -5.80 9.58
N CYS A 203 13.12 -5.97 10.00
CA CYS A 203 11.98 -5.31 9.39
C CYS A 203 11.75 -3.90 9.98
N ASN A 204 11.57 -2.93 9.10
CA ASN A 204 11.09 -1.60 9.45
C ASN A 204 9.55 -1.59 9.51
N LEU A 205 9.00 -1.47 10.72
CA LEU A 205 7.56 -1.43 10.99
C LEU A 205 6.98 -0.01 11.06
N ALA A 206 7.75 1.01 10.65
CA ALA A 206 7.29 2.40 10.56
C ALA A 206 6.39 2.68 9.33
N SER A 207 6.24 1.70 8.44
CA SER A 207 5.37 1.78 7.26
C SER A 207 4.98 0.36 6.82
N MET A 208 3.97 0.25 5.96
CA MET A 208 3.55 -1.03 5.39
C MET A 208 3.01 -0.85 3.97
N ALA A 209 3.03 -1.93 3.20
CA ALA A 209 2.27 -2.02 1.97
C ALA A 209 1.57 -3.38 1.88
N MET A 210 0.28 -3.34 1.59
CA MET A 210 -0.59 -4.50 1.43
C MET A 210 -0.79 -4.77 -0.06
N LEU A 211 -0.81 -6.05 -0.45
CA LEU A 211 -1.01 -6.44 -1.84
C LEU A 211 -1.66 -7.82 -1.88
N HIS A 212 -2.61 -8.00 -2.80
CA HIS A 212 -3.14 -9.30 -3.16
C HIS A 212 -2.81 -9.57 -4.63
N ASP A 213 -2.22 -10.74 -4.91
CA ASP A 213 -1.75 -11.10 -6.26
C ASP A 213 -2.75 -11.96 -7.05
N GLY A 214 -3.95 -12.17 -6.51
CA GLY A 214 -4.95 -13.10 -7.05
C GLY A 214 -4.90 -14.48 -6.38
N SER A 215 -3.85 -14.78 -5.61
CA SER A 215 -3.70 -16.00 -4.84
C SER A 215 -3.43 -15.73 -3.36
N GLU A 216 -2.46 -14.87 -3.07
CA GLU A 216 -1.92 -14.64 -1.74
C GLU A 216 -2.12 -13.19 -1.29
N TYR A 217 -2.42 -13.01 0.00
CA TYR A 217 -2.34 -11.71 0.64
C TYR A 217 -0.95 -11.53 1.23
N ARG A 218 -0.28 -10.45 0.84
CA ARG A 218 1.09 -10.14 1.24
C ARG A 218 1.13 -8.84 2.03
N PHE A 219 1.97 -8.86 3.06
CA PHE A 219 2.33 -7.72 3.88
C PHE A 219 3.80 -7.41 3.65
N TYR A 220 4.11 -6.26 3.07
CA TYR A 220 5.47 -5.83 2.78
C TYR A 220 5.98 -4.82 3.82
N MET A 221 7.24 -4.97 4.17
CA MET A 221 8.00 -4.10 5.08
C MET A 221 9.31 -3.73 4.43
N GLN A 222 9.86 -2.56 4.75
CA GLN A 222 11.23 -2.28 4.34
C GLN A 222 12.22 -3.04 5.22
N THR A 223 13.41 -3.29 4.71
CA THR A 223 14.55 -3.66 5.55
C THR A 223 15.13 -2.42 6.25
N LEU A 224 15.65 -2.61 7.47
CA LEU A 224 16.41 -1.61 8.22
C LEU A 224 17.81 -1.39 7.65
#